data_AF-A0A9R0I146-F1
#
_entry.id   AF-A0A9R0I146-F1
#
_cell.length_a   1.000
_cell.length_b   1.000
_cell.length_c   1.000
_cell.angle_alpha   90.00
_cell.angle_beta   90.00
_cell.angle_gamma   90.00
#
_symmetry.space_group_name_H-M   'P 1'
#
loop_
_entity.id
_entity.type
_entity.pdbx_description
1 polymer ?
#
loop_
_entity_poly.entity_id
_entity_poly.type
_entity_poly.pdbx_seq_one_letter_code
_entity_poly.pdbx_strand_id
1 'polypeptide(L)'
;MACIDVYLECYQQMRPLLRKTSVCISWAILIFEFLRERNFKQTIPQVKVGNGEEITYDTASTTLKRAVNIFTALQSEHGHWPAEIAGSQFFLPPLVFCLYITGDLNSVFGPEHRREILRSIYYHQ
;
A
#
# COMPACT_ATOMS: atom_id res chain seq x y z
N MET A 1 -8.33 14.59 7.95
CA MET A 1 -8.60 13.61 9.02
C MET A 1 -9.00 12.25 8.45
N ALA A 2 -10.04 12.12 7.62
CA ALA A 2 -10.53 10.82 7.12
C ALA A 2 -9.53 9.88 6.38
N CYS A 3 -8.52 10.40 5.67
CA CYS A 3 -7.54 9.54 4.96
C CYS A 3 -6.56 8.86 5.92
N ILE A 4 -6.24 9.52 7.04
CA ILE A 4 -5.37 8.97 8.10
C ILE A 4 -6.10 7.85 8.85
N ASP A 5 -7.42 7.95 9.01
CA ASP A 5 -8.22 6.91 9.68
C ASP A 5 -8.26 5.63 8.85
N VAL A 6 -8.46 5.73 7.52
CA VAL A 6 -8.39 4.58 6.60
C VAL A 6 -6.98 3.95 6.62
N TYR A 7 -5.92 4.77 6.70
CA TYR A 7 -4.55 4.28 6.83
C TYR A 7 -4.28 3.59 8.15
N LEU A 8 -4.63 4.20 9.29
CA LEU A 8 -4.44 3.62 10.61
C LEU A 8 -5.25 2.33 10.76
N GLU A 9 -6.44 2.26 10.17
CA GLU A 9 -7.27 1.05 10.13
C GLU A 9 -6.62 -0.05 9.31
N CYS A 10 -6.24 0.22 8.06
CA CYS A 10 -5.50 -0.72 7.21
C CYS A 10 -4.19 -1.17 7.88
N TYR A 11 -3.45 -0.24 8.48
CA TYR A 11 -2.21 -0.49 9.20
C TYR A 11 -2.44 -1.34 10.46
N GLN A 12 -3.49 -1.07 11.25
CA GLN A 12 -3.82 -1.86 12.45
C GLN A 12 -4.26 -3.28 12.08
N GLN A 13 -5.03 -3.43 11.00
CA GLN A 13 -5.55 -4.71 10.53
C GLN A 13 -4.46 -5.55 9.86
N MET A 14 -3.50 -4.90 9.18
CA MET A 14 -2.32 -5.55 8.62
C MET A 14 -1.16 -5.70 9.62
N ARG A 15 -1.15 -5.02 10.78
CA ARG A 15 -0.08 -5.06 11.80
C ARG A 15 0.45 -6.47 12.14
N PRO A 16 -0.37 -7.51 12.35
CA PRO A 16 0.15 -8.85 12.59
C PRO A 16 0.80 -9.51 11.36
N LEU A 17 0.43 -9.09 10.14
CA LEU A 17 1.04 -9.50 8.86
C LEU A 17 2.28 -8.67 8.50
N LEU A 18 2.30 -7.38 8.88
CA LEU A 18 3.42 -6.44 8.65
C LEU A 18 4.71 -6.85 9.39
N ARG A 19 4.63 -7.75 10.38
CA ARG A 19 5.82 -8.35 11.03
C ARG A 19 6.46 -9.51 10.24
N LYS A 20 5.79 -10.04 9.21
CA LYS A 20 6.21 -11.28 8.54
C LYS A 20 6.72 -11.08 7.11
N THR A 21 6.34 -10.03 6.39
CA THR A 21 6.81 -9.79 5.02
C THR A 21 6.83 -8.30 4.66
N SER A 22 7.94 -7.85 4.08
CA SER A 22 8.14 -6.47 3.63
C SER A 22 7.18 -6.04 2.51
N VAL A 23 6.74 -6.99 1.69
CA VAL A 23 5.78 -6.80 0.57
C VAL A 23 4.44 -6.19 1.01
N CYS A 24 3.92 -6.59 2.17
CA CYS A 24 2.64 -6.07 2.65
C CYS A 24 2.72 -4.58 3.06
N ILE A 25 3.91 -4.11 3.45
CA ILE A 25 4.13 -2.74 3.87
C ILE A 25 4.11 -1.79 2.66
N SER A 26 4.82 -2.16 1.59
CA SER A 26 4.88 -1.36 0.36
C SER A 26 3.52 -1.22 -0.31
N TRP A 27 2.76 -2.32 -0.39
CA TRP A 27 1.41 -2.30 -0.96
C TRP A 27 0.45 -1.40 -0.18
N ALA A 28 0.52 -1.41 1.15
CA ALA A 28 -0.29 -0.55 2.01
C ALA A 28 0.07 0.95 1.82
N ILE A 29 1.36 1.27 1.66
CA ILE A 29 1.83 2.62 1.39
C ILE A 29 1.31 3.11 0.03
N LEU A 30 1.40 2.28 -1.01
CA LEU A 30 0.90 2.62 -2.35
C LEU A 30 -0.58 2.99 -2.34
N ILE A 31 -1.42 2.17 -1.69
CA ILE A 31 -2.86 2.42 -1.58
C ILE A 31 -3.13 3.74 -0.86
N PHE A 32 -2.43 4.00 0.25
CA PHE A 32 -2.61 5.23 1.01
C PHE A 32 -2.29 6.48 0.21
N GLU A 33 -1.17 6.48 -0.50
CA GLU A 33 -0.74 7.60 -1.33
C GLU A 33 -1.76 7.91 -2.43
N PHE A 34 -2.24 6.89 -3.15
CA PHE A 34 -3.28 7.04 -4.17
C PHE A 34 -4.60 7.57 -3.60
N LEU A 35 -5.09 6.99 -2.50
CA LEU A 35 -6.33 7.43 -1.87
C LEU A 35 -6.22 8.87 -1.34
N ARG A 36 -5.04 9.26 -0.86
CA ARG A 36 -4.75 10.62 -0.39
C ARG A 36 -4.78 11.62 -1.54
N GLU A 37 -4.11 11.33 -2.65
CA GLU A 37 -4.10 12.18 -3.85
C GLU A 37 -5.51 12.40 -4.41
N ARG A 38 -6.35 11.36 -4.35
CA ARG A 38 -7.76 11.42 -4.79
C ARG A 38 -8.70 12.05 -3.75
N ASN A 39 -8.20 12.49 -2.59
CA ASN A 39 -9.01 12.97 -1.47
C ASN A 39 -10.14 12.01 -1.07
N PHE A 40 -9.91 10.70 -1.24
CA PHE A 40 -10.93 9.68 -1.01
C PHE A 40 -11.33 9.64 0.46
N LYS A 41 -12.64 9.49 0.69
CA LYS A 41 -13.20 9.32 2.03
C LYS A 41 -14.12 8.11 2.00
N GLN A 42 -13.84 7.15 2.87
CA GLN A 42 -14.70 5.99 3.01
C GLN A 42 -16.01 6.41 3.70
N THR A 43 -17.13 6.17 3.04
CA THR A 43 -18.47 6.51 3.53
C THR A 43 -19.19 5.30 4.15
N ILE A 44 -18.83 4.08 3.72
CA ILE A 44 -19.45 2.86 4.21
C ILE A 44 -18.79 2.47 5.54
N PRO A 45 -19.52 2.31 6.65
CA PRO A 45 -18.93 1.99 7.94
C PRO A 45 -18.24 0.61 7.94
N GLN A 46 -17.23 0.45 8.79
CA GLN A 46 -16.55 -0.82 8.95
C GLN A 46 -17.43 -1.77 9.77
N VAL A 47 -17.66 -2.97 9.27
CA VAL A 47 -18.23 -4.06 10.05
C VAL A 47 -17.07 -4.86 10.66
N LYS A 48 -17.07 -5.02 11.98
CA LYS A 48 -16.10 -5.86 12.70
C LYS A 48 -16.83 -7.13 13.12
N VAL A 49 -16.23 -8.28 12.80
CA VAL A 49 -16.74 -9.60 13.19
C VAL A 49 -15.78 -10.17 14.22
N GLY A 50 -16.30 -10.56 15.38
CA GLY A 50 -15.55 -11.19 16.46
C GLY A 50 -15.16 -12.63 16.15
N ASN A 51 -14.24 -13.19 16.95
CA ASN A 51 -13.87 -14.60 16.82
C ASN A 51 -15.06 -15.50 17.18
N GLY A 52 -15.49 -16.34 16.23
CA GLY A 52 -16.59 -17.29 16.43
C GLY A 52 -17.99 -16.72 16.17
N GLU A 53 -18.11 -15.46 15.76
CA GLU A 53 -19.37 -14.89 15.32
C GLU A 53 -19.76 -15.40 13.92
N GLU A 54 -21.04 -15.65 13.71
CA GLU A 54 -21.57 -16.10 12.42
C GLU A 54 -21.58 -14.94 11.41
N ILE A 55 -20.99 -15.16 10.22
CA ILE A 55 -20.96 -14.17 9.16
C ILE A 55 -22.31 -14.17 8.45
N THR A 56 -23.12 -13.14 8.71
CA THR A 56 -24.41 -12.94 8.03
C THR A 56 -24.23 -12.40 6.60
N TYR A 57 -25.24 -12.61 5.76
CA TYR A 57 -25.26 -12.07 4.39
C TYR A 57 -25.08 -10.55 4.36
N ASP A 58 -25.72 -9.81 5.27
CA ASP A 58 -25.62 -8.35 5.35
C ASP A 58 -24.21 -7.88 5.73
N THR A 59 -23.55 -8.62 6.63
CA THR A 59 -22.16 -8.38 7.02
C THR A 59 -21.23 -8.56 5.82
N ALA A 60 -21.39 -9.66 5.08
CA ALA A 60 -20.60 -9.93 3.88
C ALA A 60 -20.87 -8.89 2.78
N SER A 61 -22.14 -8.55 2.53
CA SER A 61 -22.57 -7.57 1.53
C SER A 61 -22.01 -6.17 1.82
N THR A 62 -22.10 -5.73 3.08
CA THR A 62 -21.57 -4.43 3.51
C THR A 62 -20.05 -4.37 3.37
N THR A 63 -19.36 -5.44 3.78
CA THR A 63 -17.90 -5.55 3.66
C THR A 63 -17.46 -5.53 2.20
N LEU A 64 -18.15 -6.27 1.32
CA LEU A 64 -17.86 -6.29 -0.11
C LEU A 64 -18.08 -4.92 -0.75
N LYS A 65 -19.20 -4.24 -0.46
CA LYS A 65 -19.46 -2.88 -0.95
C LYS A 65 -18.38 -1.91 -0.50
N ARG A 66 -17.94 -1.99 0.76
CA ARG A 66 -16.84 -1.16 1.31
C ARG A 66 -15.53 -1.43 0.57
N ALA A 67 -15.20 -2.69 0.31
CA ALA A 67 -14.00 -3.07 -0.44
C ALA A 67 -14.05 -2.59 -1.89
N VAL A 68 -15.15 -2.84 -2.61
CA VAL A 68 -15.35 -2.37 -3.98
C VAL A 68 -15.21 -0.85 -4.07
N ASN A 69 -15.78 -0.09 -3.12
CA ASN A 69 -15.65 1.37 -3.09
C ASN A 69 -14.19 1.85 -2.96
N ILE A 70 -13.33 1.10 -2.27
CA ILE A 70 -11.88 1.40 -2.22
C ILE A 70 -11.21 1.06 -3.54
N PHE A 71 -11.50 -0.12 -4.10
CA PHE A 71 -10.90 -0.55 -5.37
C PHE A 71 -11.31 0.35 -6.52
N THR A 72 -12.54 0.85 -6.58
CA THR A 72 -12.96 1.81 -7.60
C THR A 72 -12.19 3.13 -7.47
N ALA A 73 -11.95 3.60 -6.24
CA ALA A 73 -11.16 4.81 -6.01
C ALA A 73 -9.67 4.66 -6.37
N LEU A 74 -9.14 3.44 -6.34
CA LEU A 74 -7.78 3.12 -6.78
C LEU A 74 -7.63 3.02 -8.30
N GLN A 75 -8.73 2.94 -9.05
CA GLN A 75 -8.67 2.84 -10.50
C GLN A 75 -8.11 4.13 -11.11
N SER A 76 -7.18 4.01 -12.05
CA SER A 76 -6.66 5.13 -12.80
C SER A 76 -7.69 5.65 -13.80
N GLU A 77 -7.44 6.83 -14.35
CA GLU A 77 -8.31 7.46 -15.35
C GLU A 77 -8.40 6.65 -16.66
N HIS A 78 -7.43 5.78 -16.89
CA HIS A 78 -7.39 4.87 -18.02
C HIS A 78 -7.95 3.47 -17.69
N GLY A 79 -8.53 3.29 -16.51
CA GLY A 79 -9.21 2.06 -16.12
C GLY A 79 -8.31 0.96 -15.56
N HIS A 80 -7.00 1.17 -15.42
CA HIS A 80 -6.08 0.20 -14.83
C HIS A 80 -5.93 0.42 -13.31
N TRP A 81 -5.45 -0.59 -12.59
CA TRP A 81 -5.14 -0.46 -11.16
C TRP A 81 -3.64 -0.42 -10.93
N PRO A 82 -3.16 0.40 -9.98
CA PRO A 82 -1.77 0.39 -9.58
C PRO A 82 -1.45 -0.99 -8.98
N ALA A 83 -0.41 -1.62 -9.52
CA ALA A 83 0.09 -2.88 -9.03
C ALA A 83 1.55 -2.71 -8.62
N GLU A 84 1.89 -3.23 -7.45
CA GLU A 84 3.29 -3.40 -7.08
C GLU A 84 3.76 -4.73 -7.67
N ILE A 85 4.77 -4.67 -8.54
CA ILE A 85 5.49 -5.89 -8.97
C ILE A 85 6.58 -6.12 -7.92
N ALA A 86 6.16 -6.61 -6.76
CA ALA A 86 7.03 -6.94 -5.63
C ALA A 86 7.57 -8.36 -5.83
N GLY A 87 8.77 -8.46 -6.39
CA GLY A 87 9.53 -9.70 -6.49
C GLY A 87 10.84 -9.61 -5.72
N SER A 88 11.86 -10.36 -6.15
CA SER A 88 13.22 -10.06 -5.71
C SER A 88 13.56 -8.62 -6.12
N GLN A 89 14.38 -7.92 -5.32
CA GLN A 89 14.83 -6.56 -5.62
C GLN A 89 15.74 -6.50 -6.87
N PHE A 90 15.62 -7.41 -7.83
CA PHE A 90 16.52 -7.62 -8.97
C PHE A 90 16.82 -6.34 -9.76
N PHE A 91 15.84 -5.46 -9.95
CA PHE A 91 16.00 -4.25 -10.76
C PHE A 91 16.68 -3.10 -10.01
N LEU A 92 16.61 -3.07 -8.69
CA LEU A 92 17.04 -1.92 -7.89
C LEU A 92 18.57 -1.78 -7.81
N PRO A 93 19.36 -2.83 -7.50
CA PRO A 93 20.83 -2.72 -7.47
C PRO A 93 21.43 -2.30 -8.82
N PRO A 94 21.06 -2.91 -9.98
CA PRO A 94 21.57 -2.45 -11.28
C PRO A 94 21.26 -0.98 -11.55
N LEU A 95 20.04 -0.52 -11.24
CA LEU A 95 19.66 0.88 -11.43
C LEU A 95 20.48 1.84 -10.55
N VAL A 96 20.71 1.48 -9.27
CA VAL A 96 21.55 2.26 -8.36
C VAL A 96 22.99 2.36 -8.88
N PHE A 97 23.56 1.26 -9.38
CA PHE A 97 24.90 1.29 -9.98
C PHE A 97 24.97 2.15 -11.23
N CYS A 98 24.02 2.02 -12.15
CA CYS A 98 23.99 2.85 -13.36
C CYS A 98 23.92 4.34 -13.02
N LEU A 99 23.00 4.74 -12.14
CA LEU A 99 22.84 6.15 -11.74
C LEU A 99 24.03 6.70 -10.94
N TYR A 100 24.71 5.83 -10.18
CA TYR A 100 25.97 6.20 -9.54
C TYR A 100 27.07 6.47 -10.58
N ILE A 101 27.21 5.60 -11.59
CA ILE A 101 28.21 5.73 -12.65
C ILE A 101 27.96 6.97 -13.51
N THR A 102 26.70 7.27 -13.86
CA THR A 102 26.37 8.45 -14.67
C THR A 102 26.40 9.76 -13.88
N GLY A 103 26.47 9.70 -12.55
CA GLY A 103 26.46 10.87 -11.66
C GLY A 103 25.06 11.41 -11.35
N ASP A 104 23.99 10.75 -11.82
CA ASP A 104 22.61 11.21 -11.67
C ASP A 104 21.92 10.72 -10.39
N LEU A 105 22.61 9.92 -9.58
CA LEU A 105 22.04 9.25 -8.40
C LEU A 105 21.24 10.18 -7.50
N ASN A 106 21.79 11.34 -7.15
CA ASN A 106 21.13 12.28 -6.24
C ASN A 106 20.04 13.14 -6.92
N SER A 107 20.08 13.24 -8.25
CA SER A 107 19.06 13.95 -9.03
C SER A 107 17.81 13.10 -9.19
N VAL A 108 17.97 11.79 -9.45
CA VAL A 108 16.87 10.85 -9.61
C VAL A 108 16.34 10.38 -8.25
N PHE A 109 17.23 10.01 -7.32
CA PHE A 109 16.85 9.58 -5.98
C PHE A 109 17.03 10.69 -4.96
N GLY A 110 15.94 11.43 -4.74
CA GLY A 110 15.78 12.31 -3.59
C GLY A 110 16.02 11.62 -2.23
N PRO A 111 16.10 12.39 -1.14
CA PRO A 111 16.41 11.86 0.19
C PRO A 111 15.42 10.79 0.65
N GLU A 112 14.12 10.97 0.39
CA GLU A 112 13.08 10.00 0.75
C GLU A 112 13.22 8.70 -0.06
N HIS A 113 13.45 8.77 -1.37
CA HIS A 113 13.71 7.59 -2.20
C HIS A 113 14.87 6.76 -1.65
N ARG A 114 15.98 7.40 -1.29
CA ARG A 114 17.15 6.72 -0.72
C ARG A 114 16.85 6.06 0.62
N ARG A 115 16.10 6.75 1.50
CA ARG A 115 15.67 6.18 2.79
C ARG A 115 14.82 4.92 2.58
N GLU A 116 13.86 4.98 1.66
CA GLU A 116 12.97 3.85 1.38
C GLU A 116 13.68 2.69 0.66
N ILE A 117 14.63 2.98 -0.23
CA ILE A 117 15.50 1.98 -0.86
C ILE A 117 16.31 1.23 0.20
N LEU A 118 16.95 1.95 1.13
CA LEU A 118 17.72 1.35 2.22
C LEU A 118 16.84 0.52 3.17
N ARG A 119 15.67 1.05 3.53
CA ARG A 119 14.68 0.33 4.34
C ARG A 119 14.23 -0.96 3.66
N SER A 120 13.96 -0.89 2.35
CA SER A 120 13.57 -2.03 1.54
C SER A 120 14.66 -3.10 1.50
N ILE A 121 15.93 -2.71 1.28
CA ILE A 121 17.08 -3.64 1.32
C ILE A 121 17.19 -4.30 2.70
N TYR A 122 17.12 -3.51 3.78
CA TYR A 122 17.23 -4.02 5.14
C TYR A 122 16.17 -5.08 5.48
N TYR A 123 14.93 -4.90 5.04
CA TYR A 123 13.85 -5.87 5.33
C TYR A 123 13.87 -7.15 4.49
N HIS A 124 14.70 -7.21 3.43
CA HIS A 124 14.76 -8.36 2.52
C HIS A 124 16.13 -9.08 2.53
N GLN A 125 17.01 -8.72 3.46
CA GLN A 125 18.22 -9.49 3.82
C GLN A 125 17.87 -10.57 4.84
#